data_AF-A0A2W6IDR6-F1
#
_entry.id   AF-A0A2W6IDR6-F1
#
_cell.length_a   1.000
_cell.length_b   1.000
_cell.length_c   1.000
_cell.angle_alpha   90.00
_cell.angle_beta   90.00
_cell.angle_gamma   90.00
#
_symmetry.space_group_name_H-M   'P 1'
#
loop_
_entity.id
_entity.type
_entity.pdbx_description
1 polymer ?
#
loop_
_entity_poly.entity_id
_entity_poly.type
_entity_poly.pdbx_seq_one_letter_code
_entity_poly.pdbx_strand_id
1 'polypeptide(L)'
;MLLRQTLPVAALLLAGCTQHLHRVPAQCDAMCFRPCIEAGEDTGVRVTADPAAADAWDNIGGDVVGQLADKLRTCDVRRKACEQCLRRLDATNVIQL
;
A
#
# COMPACT_ATOMS: atom_id res chain seq x y z
N MET A 1 -17.13 -74.95 -7.58
CA MET A 1 -18.14 -73.88 -7.80
C MET A 1 -18.74 -73.59 -6.43
N LEU A 2 -18.58 -72.47 -5.73
CA LEU A 2 -18.24 -71.09 -6.05
C LEU A 2 -17.33 -70.51 -4.94
N LEU A 3 -16.40 -69.64 -5.33
CA LEU A 3 -15.59 -68.77 -4.47
C LEU A 3 -16.46 -67.78 -3.67
N ARG A 4 -16.21 -67.62 -2.36
CA ARG A 4 -16.61 -66.43 -1.59
C ARG A 4 -15.40 -65.50 -1.50
N GLN A 5 -15.31 -64.54 -2.41
CA GLN A 5 -14.40 -63.39 -2.28
C GLN A 5 -15.18 -62.24 -1.65
N THR A 6 -14.76 -61.83 -0.45
CA THR A 6 -15.20 -60.59 0.19
C THR A 6 -14.55 -59.40 -0.52
N LEU A 7 -15.38 -58.55 -1.12
CA LEU A 7 -14.98 -57.35 -1.87
C LEU A 7 -14.23 -56.33 -1.00
N PRO A 8 -13.23 -55.63 -1.56
CA PRO A 8 -12.42 -54.64 -0.84
C PRO A 8 -13.16 -53.32 -0.63
N VAL A 9 -12.81 -52.67 0.48
CA VAL A 9 -13.24 -51.34 0.92
C VAL A 9 -12.92 -50.31 -0.18
N ALA A 10 -13.96 -49.77 -0.82
CA ALA A 10 -13.84 -48.62 -1.70
C ALA A 10 -13.74 -47.34 -0.84
N ALA A 11 -12.52 -46.99 -0.42
CA ALA A 11 -12.19 -45.67 0.07
C ALA A 11 -12.16 -44.71 -1.12
N LEU A 12 -13.32 -44.17 -1.48
CA LEU A 12 -13.46 -43.08 -2.43
C LEU A 12 -12.74 -41.85 -1.87
N LEU A 13 -11.62 -41.54 -2.51
CA LEU A 13 -10.78 -40.37 -2.34
C LEU A 13 -11.63 -39.10 -2.35
N LEU A 14 -11.87 -38.53 -1.16
CA LEU A 14 -12.17 -37.11 -0.99
C LEU A 14 -10.89 -36.32 -1.27
N ALA A 15 -10.42 -36.33 -2.52
CA ALA A 15 -9.57 -35.28 -3.06
C ALA A 15 -10.45 -34.06 -3.34
N GLY A 16 -11.08 -33.54 -2.27
CA GLY A 16 -11.87 -32.33 -2.30
C GLY A 16 -10.93 -31.17 -2.57
N CYS A 17 -11.05 -30.60 -3.76
CA CYS A 17 -10.59 -29.28 -4.16
C CYS A 17 -9.51 -28.69 -3.26
N THR A 18 -8.24 -29.05 -3.50
CA THR A 18 -7.13 -28.14 -3.22
C THR A 18 -7.42 -26.92 -4.06
N GLN A 19 -8.11 -25.98 -3.44
CA GLN A 19 -8.49 -24.72 -3.99
C GLN A 19 -7.21 -24.17 -4.62
N HIS A 20 -7.24 -24.02 -5.94
CA HIS A 20 -6.49 -22.97 -6.61
C HIS A 20 -7.00 -21.63 -6.06
N LEU A 21 -6.81 -21.40 -4.76
CA LEU A 21 -6.54 -20.10 -4.21
C LEU A 21 -5.25 -19.70 -4.90
N HIS A 22 -5.39 -19.18 -6.13
CA HIS A 22 -4.48 -18.17 -6.61
C HIS A 22 -4.39 -17.21 -5.44
N ARG A 23 -3.27 -17.26 -4.73
CA ARG A 23 -2.94 -16.35 -3.66
C ARG A 23 -2.94 -14.99 -4.36
N VAL A 24 -4.09 -14.33 -4.36
CA VAL A 24 -4.22 -12.96 -4.86
C VAL A 24 -3.16 -12.21 -4.05
N PRO A 25 -2.10 -11.71 -4.69
CA PRO A 25 -1.06 -11.03 -3.94
C PRO A 25 -1.76 -9.93 -3.14
N ALA A 26 -1.44 -9.87 -1.84
CA ALA A 26 -2.07 -8.95 -0.90
C ALA A 26 -2.16 -7.58 -1.56
N GLN A 27 -3.40 -7.12 -1.79
CA GLN A 27 -3.66 -5.96 -2.63
C GLN A 27 -2.82 -4.80 -2.10
N CYS A 28 -2.01 -4.23 -2.99
CA CYS A 28 -1.24 -3.07 -2.67
C CYS A 28 -2.17 -1.87 -2.67
N ASP A 29 -2.80 -1.60 -1.53
CA ASP A 29 -3.72 -0.47 -1.38
C ASP A 29 -3.03 0.89 -1.54
N ALA A 30 -1.68 0.91 -1.51
CA ALA A 30 -0.89 2.11 -1.76
C ALA A 30 -0.65 2.31 -3.26
N MET A 31 -1.31 3.33 -3.84
CA MET A 31 -0.96 3.83 -5.18
C MET A 31 0.48 4.36 -5.18
N CYS A 32 1.39 3.61 -5.79
CA CYS A 32 2.82 3.91 -5.85
C CYS A 32 3.21 5.16 -6.65
N PHE A 33 2.32 5.65 -7.50
CA PHE A 33 2.67 6.64 -8.53
C PHE A 33 2.24 8.08 -8.20
N ARG A 34 1.61 8.37 -7.06
CA ARG A 34 1.14 9.74 -6.82
C ARG A 34 2.25 10.61 -6.21
N PRO A 35 2.78 11.63 -6.91
CA PRO A 35 3.66 12.60 -6.29
C PRO A 35 2.93 13.32 -5.16
N CYS A 36 3.69 13.84 -4.21
CA CYS A 36 3.12 14.51 -3.04
C CYS A 36 2.41 15.80 -3.36
N ILE A 37 2.96 16.52 -4.31
CA ILE A 37 2.47 17.74 -4.91
C ILE A 37 2.96 17.67 -6.35
N GLU A 38 2.05 17.80 -7.33
CA GLU A 38 2.46 17.86 -8.73
C GLU A 38 3.11 19.21 -9.06
N ALA A 39 3.92 19.24 -10.12
CA ALA A 39 4.51 20.49 -10.57
C ALA A 39 3.39 21.47 -10.97
N GLY A 40 3.34 22.62 -10.29
CA GLY A 40 2.31 23.64 -10.52
C GLY A 40 1.03 23.48 -9.69
N GLU A 41 0.92 22.46 -8.82
CA GLU A 41 -0.21 22.34 -7.91
C GLU A 41 -0.09 23.26 -6.68
N ASP A 42 -1.24 23.79 -6.24
CA ASP A 42 -1.35 24.52 -4.98
C ASP A 42 -1.18 23.53 -3.82
N THR A 43 -0.16 23.76 -2.99
CA THR A 43 0.07 23.00 -1.77
C THR A 43 -1.09 23.13 -0.78
N GLY A 44 -1.98 24.12 -0.92
CA GLY A 44 -3.10 24.40 -0.04
C GLY A 44 -2.69 24.94 1.34
N VAL A 45 -1.39 25.14 1.58
CA VAL A 45 -0.88 25.78 2.79
C VAL A 45 -1.00 27.29 2.60
N ARG A 46 -1.64 27.96 3.55
CA ARG A 46 -1.94 29.39 3.47
C ARG A 46 -1.34 30.12 4.67
N VAL A 47 -0.82 31.31 4.41
CA VAL A 47 -0.45 32.29 5.44
C VAL A 47 -1.69 33.12 5.75
N THR A 48 -2.07 33.23 7.02
CA THR A 48 -3.21 34.04 7.47
C THR A 48 -2.80 35.32 8.21
N ALA A 49 -1.53 35.73 8.10
CA ALA A 49 -0.99 36.91 8.78
C ALA A 49 -1.14 38.20 7.94
N ASP A 50 -1.16 39.35 8.61
CA ASP A 50 -1.18 40.67 7.95
C ASP A 50 0.18 40.93 7.27
N PRO A 51 0.22 41.08 5.94
CA PRO A 51 1.48 41.34 5.24
C PRO A 51 2.12 42.69 5.59
N ALA A 52 1.36 43.65 6.14
CA ALA A 52 1.86 44.95 6.58
C ALA A 52 2.46 44.92 7.99
N ALA A 53 2.21 43.87 8.77
CA ALA A 53 2.76 43.72 10.11
C ALA A 53 4.18 43.14 10.03
N ALA A 54 5.14 43.81 10.67
CA ALA A 54 6.56 43.41 10.60
C ALA A 54 6.81 42.03 11.23
N ASP A 55 6.13 41.73 12.33
CA ASP A 55 6.20 40.46 13.06
C ASP A 55 5.53 39.30 12.31
N ALA A 56 4.67 39.57 11.32
CA ALA A 56 4.10 38.52 10.48
C ALA A 56 5.21 37.77 9.71
N TRP A 57 6.19 38.48 9.16
CA TRP A 57 7.26 37.88 8.36
C TRP A 57 8.19 36.99 9.17
N ASP A 58 8.45 37.36 10.43
CA ASP A 58 9.25 36.56 11.35
C ASP A 58 8.55 35.25 11.74
N ASN A 59 7.22 35.26 11.80
CA ASN A 59 6.41 34.14 12.27
C ASN A 59 5.85 33.26 11.13
N ILE A 60 5.81 33.76 9.88
CA ILE A 60 5.35 33.01 8.70
C ILE A 60 6.07 31.67 8.55
N GLY A 61 7.37 31.65 8.86
CA GLY A 61 8.18 30.44 8.77
C GLY A 61 7.66 29.31 9.66
N GLY A 62 7.15 29.59 10.86
CA GLY A 62 6.74 28.55 11.81
C GLY A 62 5.60 27.68 11.28
N ASP A 63 4.45 28.29 11.05
CA ASP A 63 3.21 27.56 10.73
C ASP A 63 3.22 26.98 9.30
N VAL A 64 3.77 27.72 8.34
CA VAL A 64 3.86 27.26 6.96
C VAL A 64 4.82 26.08 6.85
N VAL A 65 6.01 26.17 7.48
CA VAL A 65 6.99 25.07 7.46
C VAL A 65 6.43 23.86 8.18
N GLY A 66 5.75 24.03 9.32
CA GLY A 66 5.08 22.94 10.03
C GLY A 66 4.07 22.19 9.16
N GLN A 67 3.14 22.92 8.54
CA GLN A 67 2.10 22.34 7.69
C GLN A 67 2.68 21.64 6.45
N LEU A 68 3.68 22.24 5.79
CA LEU A 68 4.37 21.62 4.66
C LEU A 68 5.11 20.35 5.10
N ALA A 69 5.79 20.38 6.25
CA ALA A 69 6.49 19.22 6.79
C ALA A 69 5.53 18.07 7.11
N ASP A 70 4.36 18.35 7.68
CA ASP A 70 3.34 17.34 7.98
C ASP A 70 2.80 16.67 6.71
N LYS A 71 2.56 17.46 5.65
CA LYS A 71 2.16 16.93 4.34
C LYS A 71 3.22 16.02 3.76
N LEU A 72 4.49 16.46 3.77
CA LEU A 72 5.61 15.66 3.29
C LEU A 72 5.77 14.36 4.08
N ARG A 73 5.59 14.37 5.41
CA ARG A 73 5.66 13.15 6.24
C ARG A 73 4.55 12.15 5.88
N THR A 74 3.32 12.61 5.72
CA THR A 74 2.20 11.75 5.28
C THR A 74 2.51 11.07 3.95
N CYS A 75 3.14 11.82 3.07
CA CYS A 75 3.56 11.37 1.78
C CYS A 75 4.66 10.30 1.82
N ASP A 76 5.67 10.51 2.67
CA ASP A 76 6.74 9.55 2.89
C ASP A 76 6.22 8.22 3.45
N VAL A 77 5.21 8.26 4.34
CA VAL A 77 4.52 7.06 4.83
C VAL A 77 3.88 6.28 3.68
N ARG A 78 3.21 6.97 2.75
CA ARG A 78 2.60 6.33 1.56
C ARG A 78 3.65 5.73 0.64
N ARG A 79 4.75 6.45 0.39
CA ARG A 79 5.90 5.96 -0.39
C ARG A 79 6.47 4.68 0.23
N LYS A 80 6.75 4.68 1.54
CA LYS A 80 7.27 3.50 2.26
C LYS A 80 6.30 2.31 2.19
N ALA A 81 5.00 2.55 2.33
CA ALA A 81 4.00 1.49 2.19
C ALA A 81 3.99 0.88 0.79
N CYS A 82 4.14 1.71 -0.26
CA CYS A 82 4.32 1.24 -1.63
C CYS A 82 5.61 0.42 -1.78
N GLU A 83 6.76 0.92 -1.32
CA GLU A 83 8.04 0.21 -1.43
C GLU A 83 7.99 -1.16 -0.75
N GLN A 84 7.34 -1.25 0.41
CA GLN A 84 7.12 -2.52 1.10
C GLN A 84 6.22 -3.46 0.29
N CYS A 85 5.18 -2.95 -0.36
CA CYS A 85 4.38 -3.74 -1.30
C CYS A 85 5.25 -4.29 -2.44
N LEU A 86 6.02 -3.42 -3.11
CA LEU A 86 6.84 -3.80 -4.25
C LEU A 86 7.84 -4.90 -3.87
N ARG A 87 8.50 -4.76 -2.71
CA ARG A 87 9.39 -5.80 -2.17
C ARG A 87 8.68 -7.14 -1.92
N ARG A 88 7.41 -7.14 -1.48
CA ARG A 88 6.63 -8.39 -1.30
C ARG A 88 6.28 -9.05 -2.64
N LEU A 89 5.94 -8.25 -3.65
CA LEU A 89 5.65 -8.76 -4.99
C LEU A 89 6.89 -9.36 -5.64
N ASP A 90 8.03 -8.70 -5.49
CA ASP A 90 9.34 -9.20 -5.94
C ASP A 90 9.73 -10.51 -5.23
N ALA A 91 9.60 -10.56 -3.91
CA ALA A 91 9.87 -11.77 -3.12
C ALA A 91 8.94 -12.96 -3.47
N THR A 92 7.78 -12.70 -4.09
CA THR A 92 6.86 -13.74 -4.56
C THR A 92 6.97 -14.01 -6.06
N ASN A 93 7.98 -13.43 -6.73
CA ASN A 93 8.23 -13.53 -8.17
C ASN A 93 7.06 -13.06 -9.05
N VAL A 94 6.22 -12.17 -8.53
CA VAL A 94 5.15 -11.53 -9.32
C VAL A 94 5.71 -10.44 -10.21
N ILE A 95 6.73 -9.72 -9.71
CA ILE A 95 7.52 -8.73 -10.45
C ILE A 95 9.01 -9.03 -10.26
N GLN A 96 9.86 -8.31 -10.99
CA GLN A 96 11.32 -8.25 -10.77
C GLN A 96 11.71 -6.78 -10.64
N LEU A 97 12.27 -6.40 -9.49
CA LEU A 97 12.78 -5.05 -9.20
C LEU A 97 14.27 -4.90 -9.46
#